data_AF-A0A966TCT0-F1
#
_entry.id   AF-A0A966TCT0-F1
#
_cell.length_a   1.000
_cell.length_b   1.000
_cell.length_c   1.000
_cell.angle_alpha   90.00
_cell.angle_beta   90.00
_cell.angle_gamma   90.00
#
_symmetry.space_group_name_H-M   'P 1'
#
loop_
_entity.id
_entity.type
_entity.pdbx_description
1 polymer ?
#
loop_
_entity_poly.entity_id
_entity_poly.type
_entity_poly.pdbx_seq_one_letter_code
_entity_poly.pdbx_strand_id
1 'polypeptide(L)'
;MYRYNQPAFATRGPELGSKSYQIKQLDDSIPFIRKRDTSKLAGVIRIPLSAQLGARFANYDTSTTSNGGFRSDSMFLSLFRGLAIRADNSGNALTYFSPSDIKTKLIVYYRVQKNGTIDTTLTEFYHSRGGQANLVSRTPGGNYAQYLANNQQSDDKVFLQSSPGSYATINIPGLDTLQNAIIHRAELIVTPLETAQNAYFFHPKALFLDRINARRDTALLFDFDMNTRDNFSSFSYDYARFGGLLLRDSTYKFDITRYVQRIVTNDSANFTLRIQAPLRTYAYSTLYRRVSQLAISDQVAYGRIVIAGGNFINPAKRLRLRVVYSKL
;
A
#
# COMPACT_ATOMS: atom_id res chain seq x y z
N MET A 1 -0.46 -1.73 11.83
CA MET A 1 -1.63 -2.07 11.00
C MET A 1 -1.96 -0.88 10.12
N TYR A 2 -2.26 -1.09 8.83
CA TYR A 2 -2.74 -0.02 7.94
C TYR A 2 -4.26 0.00 7.96
N ARG A 3 -4.83 1.19 8.12
CA ARG A 3 -6.25 1.45 7.88
C ARG A 3 -6.39 2.13 6.52
N TYR A 4 -7.43 1.76 5.77
CA TYR A 4 -7.75 2.30 4.45
C TYR A 4 -9.10 2.99 4.52
N ASN A 5 -9.20 4.19 3.94
CA ASN A 5 -10.45 4.94 3.79
C ASN A 5 -11.23 5.11 5.11
N GLN A 6 -10.51 5.24 6.22
CA GLN A 6 -11.07 5.56 7.53
C GLN A 6 -10.92 7.06 7.80
N PRO A 7 -11.76 7.66 8.67
CA PRO A 7 -11.54 9.02 9.15
C PRO A 7 -10.13 9.20 9.72
N ALA A 8 -9.60 10.42 9.60
CA ALA A 8 -8.31 10.76 10.20
C ALA A 8 -8.31 10.50 11.71
N PHE A 9 -7.16 10.11 12.26
CA PHE A 9 -7.02 9.97 13.70
C PHE A 9 -7.30 11.32 14.37
N ALA A 10 -8.21 11.32 15.35
CA ALA A 10 -8.52 12.52 16.12
C ALA A 10 -7.26 13.00 16.87
N THR A 11 -6.90 14.26 16.68
CA THR A 11 -5.82 14.94 17.40
C THR A 11 -6.41 15.97 18.36
N ARG A 12 -5.68 16.29 19.43
CA ARG A 12 -6.06 17.32 20.41
C ARG A 12 -4.97 18.38 20.52
N GLY A 13 -5.38 19.64 20.60
CA GLY A 13 -4.45 20.77 20.70
C GLY A 13 -3.89 21.24 19.36
N PRO A 14 -3.08 22.30 19.37
CA PRO A 14 -2.43 22.85 18.17
C PRO A 14 -1.35 21.90 17.64
N GLU A 15 -0.91 22.16 16.41
CA GLU A 15 0.25 21.48 15.83
C GLU A 15 1.47 21.63 16.75
N LEU A 16 2.13 20.49 17.03
CA LEU A 16 3.29 20.47 17.92
C LEU A 16 4.58 20.82 17.19
N GLY A 17 4.62 20.75 15.87
CA GLY A 17 5.76 21.10 15.03
C GLY A 17 5.65 20.49 13.64
N SER A 18 6.38 21.06 12.71
CA SER A 18 6.44 20.64 11.30
C SER A 18 7.86 20.69 10.75
N LYS A 19 8.10 19.97 9.66
CA LYS A 19 9.37 19.98 8.95
C LYS A 19 9.16 19.70 7.47
N SER A 20 9.51 20.67 6.64
CA SER A 20 9.70 20.46 5.21
C SER A 20 11.06 19.82 4.94
N TYR A 21 11.10 18.87 4.02
CA TYR A 21 12.32 18.17 3.60
C TYR A 21 12.24 17.77 2.13
N GLN A 22 13.39 17.54 1.52
CA GLN A 22 13.48 16.93 0.19
C GLN A 22 13.90 15.47 0.35
N ILE A 23 13.24 14.57 -0.39
CA ILE A 23 13.52 13.13 -0.29
C ILE A 23 14.99 12.82 -0.61
N LYS A 24 15.55 13.47 -1.63
CA LYS A 24 16.95 13.28 -2.04
C LYS A 24 17.98 13.66 -0.96
N GLN A 25 17.57 14.45 0.05
CA GLN A 25 18.44 14.90 1.14
C GLN A 25 18.27 14.07 2.41
N LEU A 26 17.38 13.07 2.41
CA LEU A 26 17.23 12.19 3.58
C LEU A 26 18.45 11.31 3.82
N ASP A 27 19.17 10.96 2.75
CA ASP A 27 20.41 10.18 2.83
C ASP A 27 21.61 11.04 3.29
N ASP A 28 21.48 12.36 3.24
CA ASP A 28 22.51 13.26 3.74
C ASP A 28 22.62 13.17 5.26
N SER A 29 23.86 13.08 5.74
CA SER A 29 24.08 13.00 7.18
C SER A 29 23.84 14.36 7.85
N ILE A 30 23.01 14.38 8.89
CA ILE A 30 22.82 15.53 9.76
C ILE A 30 23.62 15.36 11.07
N PRO A 31 24.25 16.42 11.58
CA PRO A 31 24.96 16.36 12.85
C PRO A 31 23.97 16.24 14.03
N PHE A 32 24.29 15.33 14.94
CA PHE A 32 23.66 15.16 16.23
C PHE A 32 24.71 15.39 17.32
N ILE A 33 24.60 16.53 17.97
CA ILE A 33 25.55 16.98 19.00
C ILE A 33 24.99 16.60 20.38
N ARG A 34 25.78 15.84 21.13
CA ARG A 34 25.55 15.53 22.55
C ARG A 34 26.70 16.10 23.35
N LYS A 35 26.51 17.30 23.89
CA LYS A 35 27.53 18.05 24.64
C LYS A 35 28.79 18.28 23.80
N ARG A 36 29.83 17.44 23.94
CA ARG A 36 31.09 17.51 23.16
C ARG A 36 31.18 16.49 22.03
N ASP A 37 30.30 15.49 22.02
CA ASP A 37 30.31 14.43 21.01
C ASP A 37 29.40 14.81 19.84
N THR A 38 29.95 14.80 18.64
CA THR A 38 29.17 14.97 17.40
C THR A 38 29.07 13.63 16.71
N SER A 39 27.85 13.12 16.55
CA SER A 39 27.56 11.95 15.72
C SER A 39 26.82 12.38 14.45
N LYS A 40 26.88 11.55 13.42
CA LYS A 40 26.20 11.78 12.14
C LYS A 40 25.03 10.82 12.00
N LEU A 41 23.84 11.34 11.73
CA LEU A 41 22.63 10.56 11.47
C LEU A 41 22.22 10.73 10.02
N ALA A 42 21.89 9.65 9.32
CA ALA A 42 21.31 9.68 7.97
C ALA A 42 20.03 8.86 7.94
N GLY A 43 19.15 9.15 6.98
CA GLY A 43 17.86 8.50 6.78
C GLY A 43 16.81 8.88 7.82
N VAL A 44 16.87 10.09 8.38
CA VAL A 44 15.99 10.54 9.46
C VAL A 44 15.41 11.92 9.20
N ILE A 45 14.18 12.14 9.67
CA ILE A 45 13.60 13.48 9.77
C ILE A 45 13.59 13.90 11.23
N ARG A 46 14.14 15.09 11.50
CA ARG A 46 14.04 15.74 12.80
C ARG A 46 12.96 16.80 12.73
N ILE A 47 11.89 16.60 13.48
CA ILE A 47 10.79 17.56 13.63
C ILE A 47 10.98 18.24 14.99
N PRO A 48 11.39 19.52 15.05
CA PRO A 48 11.41 20.27 16.29
C PRO A 48 9.98 20.40 16.83
N LEU A 49 9.79 20.01 18.08
CA LEU A 49 8.50 20.14 18.75
C LEU A 49 8.46 21.41 19.62
N SER A 50 7.28 21.96 19.80
CA SER A 50 7.02 23.13 20.63
C SER A 50 7.47 22.88 22.07
N ALA A 51 8.16 23.86 22.65
CA ALA A 51 8.58 23.82 24.05
C ALA A 51 7.39 23.71 25.02
N GLN A 52 6.18 24.07 24.58
CA GLN A 52 4.95 23.90 25.36
C GLN A 52 4.62 22.43 25.67
N LEU A 53 5.04 21.49 24.81
CA LEU A 53 4.92 20.07 25.12
C LEU A 53 5.81 19.69 26.32
N GLY A 54 7.02 20.24 26.37
CA GLY A 54 7.95 20.06 27.49
C GLY A 54 7.39 20.64 28.79
N ALA A 55 6.87 21.87 28.75
CA ALA A 55 6.20 22.49 29.90
C ALA A 55 5.00 21.67 30.38
N ARG A 56 4.21 21.13 29.45
CA ARG A 56 3.08 20.23 29.77
C ARG A 56 3.55 18.94 30.45
N PHE A 57 4.62 18.31 29.97
CA PHE A 57 5.18 17.13 30.62
C PHE A 57 5.76 17.46 32.01
N ALA A 58 6.43 18.60 32.18
CA ALA A 58 6.88 19.05 33.50
C ALA A 58 5.70 19.24 34.46
N ASN A 59 4.58 19.79 33.98
CA ASN A 59 3.36 19.97 34.79
C ASN A 59 2.63 18.67 35.12
N TYR A 60 2.92 17.55 34.43
CA TYR A 60 2.41 16.23 34.83
C TYR A 60 3.12 15.67 36.06
N ASP A 61 4.32 16.17 36.34
CA ASP A 61 5.07 15.87 37.55
C ASP A 61 4.57 16.71 38.72
N THR A 62 3.31 16.47 39.12
CA THR A 62 2.75 17.05 40.34
C THR A 62 3.24 16.20 41.52
N SER A 63 4.42 16.53 42.04
CA SER A 63 5.04 16.01 43.27
C SER A 63 4.17 15.03 44.08
N THR A 64 4.41 13.72 43.93
CA THR A 64 3.97 12.66 44.87
C THR A 64 2.49 12.60 45.30
N THR A 65 1.55 13.27 44.62
CA THR A 65 0.11 13.09 44.91
C THR A 65 -0.43 11.81 44.27
N SER A 66 -1.52 11.26 44.81
CA SER A 66 -2.20 10.07 44.24
C SER A 66 -2.66 10.26 42.78
N ASN A 67 -2.64 11.50 42.27
CA ASN A 67 -3.15 11.90 40.96
C ASN A 67 -2.06 12.38 39.97
N GLY A 68 -0.77 12.20 40.28
CA GLY A 68 0.34 12.60 39.40
C GLY A 68 0.33 11.87 38.04
N GLY A 69 0.55 12.61 36.95
CA GLY A 69 0.37 12.09 35.58
C GLY A 69 1.33 10.97 35.18
N PHE A 70 2.45 10.82 35.88
CA PHE A 70 3.44 9.75 35.67
C PHE A 70 3.32 8.58 36.66
N ARG A 71 2.31 8.57 37.54
CA ARG A 71 2.17 7.55 38.59
C ARG A 71 1.86 6.15 38.04
N SER A 72 1.14 6.07 36.92
CA SER A 72 0.79 4.80 36.27
C SER A 72 0.59 4.99 34.77
N ASP A 73 0.75 3.90 34.01
CA ASP A 73 0.53 3.89 32.57
C ASP A 73 -0.88 4.35 32.20
N SER A 74 -1.90 3.90 32.93
CA SER A 74 -3.30 4.28 32.66
C SER A 74 -3.53 5.78 32.85
N MET A 75 -2.93 6.38 33.88
CA MET A 75 -3.02 7.84 34.10
C MET A 75 -2.27 8.60 33.01
N PHE A 76 -1.05 8.18 32.67
CA PHE A 76 -0.27 8.82 31.61
C PHE A 76 -1.00 8.75 30.26
N LEU A 77 -1.52 7.59 29.88
CA LEU A 77 -2.25 7.39 28.62
C LEU A 77 -3.57 8.18 28.56
N SER A 78 -4.18 8.49 29.71
CA SER A 78 -5.35 9.38 29.77
C SER A 78 -5.00 10.83 29.41
N LEU A 79 -3.78 11.26 29.75
CA LEU A 79 -3.25 12.60 29.56
C LEU A 79 -2.54 12.76 28.20
N PHE A 80 -1.83 11.73 27.74
CA PHE A 80 -1.04 11.72 26.52
C PHE A 80 -1.16 10.38 25.79
N ARG A 81 -1.93 10.37 24.71
CA ARG A 81 -2.20 9.17 23.90
C ARG A 81 -1.14 8.88 22.83
N GLY A 82 -0.15 9.76 22.69
CA GLY A 82 0.91 9.66 21.70
C GLY A 82 0.98 10.85 20.75
N LEU A 83 1.81 10.71 19.72
CA LEU A 83 2.03 11.70 18.67
C LEU A 83 1.42 11.21 17.36
N ALA A 84 0.76 12.12 16.64
CA ALA A 84 0.31 11.88 15.28
C ALA A 84 1.23 12.65 14.31
N ILE A 85 1.82 11.93 13.35
CA ILE A 85 2.56 12.54 12.25
C ILE A 85 1.64 12.55 11.04
N ARG A 86 1.45 13.72 10.43
CA ARG A 86 0.60 13.91 9.26
C ARG A 86 1.42 14.56 8.16
N ALA A 87 1.19 14.13 6.93
CA ALA A 87 1.71 14.84 5.77
C ALA A 87 0.81 16.05 5.50
N ASP A 88 1.42 17.18 5.18
CA ASP A 88 0.71 18.35 4.67
C ASP A 88 0.32 18.15 3.20
N ASN A 89 -0.66 18.92 2.72
CA ASN A 89 -1.12 18.89 1.33
C ASN A 89 -0.13 19.57 0.35
N SER A 90 1.17 19.51 0.64
CA SER A 90 2.23 20.09 -0.19
C SER A 90 3.24 19.02 -0.58
N GLY A 91 3.64 19.01 -1.85
CA GLY A 91 4.62 18.08 -2.39
C GLY A 91 4.01 17.03 -3.33
N ASN A 92 4.87 16.18 -3.90
CA ASN A 92 4.48 15.21 -4.92
C ASN A 92 5.15 13.84 -4.70
N ALA A 93 5.24 13.42 -3.44
CA ALA A 93 5.94 12.19 -3.10
C ALA A 93 5.37 11.50 -1.85
N LEU A 94 5.64 10.20 -1.75
CA LEU A 94 5.28 9.36 -0.63
C LEU A 94 6.55 8.74 -0.05
N THR A 95 6.82 9.00 1.23
CA THR A 95 8.02 8.50 1.91
C THR A 95 7.62 7.51 2.99
N TYR A 96 8.39 6.42 3.08
CA TYR A 96 8.19 5.36 4.07
C TYR A 96 9.18 5.54 5.21
N PHE A 97 8.66 5.68 6.43
CA PHE A 97 9.46 5.65 7.65
C PHE A 97 9.21 4.34 8.38
N SER A 98 10.27 3.76 8.93
CA SER A 98 10.17 2.59 9.79
C SER A 98 10.05 3.04 11.25
N PRO A 99 8.84 3.08 11.83
CA PRO A 99 8.66 3.50 13.22
C PRO A 99 9.34 2.55 14.22
N SER A 100 9.59 1.30 13.84
CA SER A 100 10.30 0.32 14.68
C SER A 100 11.82 0.40 14.60
N ASP A 101 12.38 1.31 13.79
CA ASP A 101 13.82 1.55 13.73
C ASP A 101 14.33 2.19 15.04
N ILE A 102 15.55 1.84 15.46
CA ILE A 102 16.18 2.40 16.66
C ILE A 102 16.36 3.93 16.58
N LYS A 103 16.36 4.50 15.37
CA LYS A 103 16.43 5.95 15.15
C LYS A 103 15.09 6.65 15.43
N THR A 104 13.98 5.92 15.57
CA THR A 104 12.67 6.49 15.89
C THR A 104 12.55 6.74 17.40
N LYS A 105 12.71 8.01 17.78
CA LYS A 105 12.68 8.44 19.18
C LYS A 105 12.17 9.86 19.35
N LEU A 106 11.60 10.13 20.51
CA LEU A 106 11.38 11.48 21.03
C LEU A 106 12.60 11.87 21.87
N ILE A 107 13.20 13.03 21.57
CA ILE A 107 14.32 13.57 22.35
C ILE A 107 13.82 14.79 23.10
N VAL A 108 13.94 14.75 24.43
CA VAL A 108 13.60 15.87 25.31
C VAL A 108 14.89 16.49 25.80
N TYR A 109 15.11 17.75 25.42
CA TYR A 109 16.24 18.54 25.92
C TYR A 109 15.78 19.36 27.13
N TYR A 110 16.56 19.35 28.20
CA TYR A 110 16.26 20.10 29.41
C TYR A 110 17.53 20.60 30.07
N ARG A 111 17.38 21.65 30.88
CA ARG A 111 18.48 22.23 31.67
C ARG A 111 18.43 21.68 33.07
N VAL A 112 19.59 21.30 33.58
CA VAL A 112 19.78 20.85 34.97
C VAL A 112 20.77 21.77 35.66
N GLN A 113 20.47 22.16 36.89
CA GLN A 113 21.41 22.88 37.74
C GLN A 113 22.05 21.89 38.71
N LYS A 114 23.38 21.78 38.67
CA LYS A 114 24.15 21.00 39.63
C LYS A 114 25.31 21.86 40.15
N ASN A 115 25.38 22.04 41.46
CA ASN A 115 26.43 22.84 42.12
C ASN A 115 26.57 24.26 41.52
N GLY A 116 25.45 24.94 41.26
CA GLY A 116 25.44 26.30 40.70
C GLY A 116 25.72 26.42 39.19
N THR A 117 26.11 25.33 38.51
CA THR A 117 26.30 25.32 37.06
C THR A 117 25.05 24.80 36.36
N ILE A 118 24.54 25.56 35.40
CA ILE A 118 23.44 25.13 34.51
C ILE A 118 24.05 24.43 33.30
N ASP A 119 23.70 23.16 33.09
CA ASP A 119 24.10 22.38 31.92
C ASP A 119 22.87 21.92 31.14
N THR A 120 23.00 21.73 29.82
CA THR A 120 21.95 21.18 28.97
C THR A 120 22.17 19.69 28.79
N THR A 121 21.15 18.91 29.10
CA THR A 121 21.15 17.46 28.91
C THR A 121 19.94 17.04 28.08
N LEU A 122 19.85 15.74 27.79
CA LEU A 122 18.75 15.16 27.02
C LEU A 122 18.36 13.79 27.56
N THR A 123 17.10 13.44 27.35
CA THR A 123 16.58 12.08 27.52
C THR A 123 15.91 11.64 26.23
N GLU A 124 16.12 10.38 25.88
CA GLU A 124 15.62 9.77 24.65
C GLU A 124 14.56 8.73 24.98
N PHE A 125 13.38 8.88 24.39
CA PHE A 125 12.28 7.93 24.48
C PHE A 125 12.16 7.21 23.15
N TYR A 126 12.64 5.98 23.12
CA TYR A 126 12.58 5.13 21.94
C TYR A 126 11.17 4.62 21.72
N HIS A 127 10.74 4.56 20.46
CA HIS A 127 9.47 3.93 20.15
C HIS A 127 9.57 2.42 20.39
N SER A 128 8.73 1.90 21.29
CA SER A 128 8.68 0.47 21.62
C SER A 128 7.94 -0.32 20.53
N ARG A 129 8.21 -1.63 20.43
CA ARG A 129 7.53 -2.50 19.46
C ARG A 129 6.02 -2.58 19.79
N GLY A 130 5.19 -1.87 19.03
CA GLY A 130 3.73 -1.84 19.23
C GLY A 130 3.16 -0.43 19.06
N GLY A 131 1.88 -0.20 19.36
CA GLY A 131 1.33 1.16 19.54
C GLY A 131 1.24 2.08 18.32
N GLN A 132 1.42 1.56 17.10
CA GLN A 132 1.35 2.36 15.87
C GLN A 132 0.15 2.01 14.98
N ALA A 133 -0.49 3.05 14.47
CA ALA A 133 -1.55 2.95 13.49
C ALA A 133 -1.26 3.90 12.33
N ASN A 134 -1.29 3.38 11.11
CA ASN A 134 -1.05 4.16 9.91
C ASN A 134 -2.35 4.27 9.12
N LEU A 135 -2.68 5.48 8.69
CA LEU A 135 -3.78 5.74 7.77
C LEU A 135 -3.18 6.21 6.46
N VAL A 136 -3.57 5.55 5.38
CA VAL A 136 -3.30 6.02 4.02
C VAL A 136 -4.66 6.25 3.37
N SER A 137 -4.79 7.37 2.68
CA SER A 137 -6.00 7.75 1.95
C SER A 137 -5.62 8.31 0.59
N ARG A 138 -6.52 8.15 -0.39
CA ARG A 138 -6.41 8.78 -1.70
C ARG A 138 -7.70 9.54 -1.99
N THR A 139 -7.54 10.74 -2.52
CA THR A 139 -8.65 11.50 -3.11
C THR A 139 -8.47 11.43 -4.63
N PRO A 140 -9.41 10.83 -5.38
CA PRO A 140 -9.35 10.84 -6.83
C PRO A 140 -9.30 12.28 -7.38
N GLY A 141 -8.49 12.49 -8.41
CA GLY A 141 -8.37 13.79 -9.08
C GLY A 141 -7.98 13.65 -10.55
N GLY A 142 -8.17 14.72 -11.32
CA GLY A 142 -7.87 14.75 -12.76
C GLY A 142 -8.56 13.62 -13.55
N ASN A 143 -7.87 13.07 -14.54
CA ASN A 143 -8.38 11.98 -15.37
C ASN A 143 -8.81 10.76 -14.54
N TYR A 144 -8.13 10.46 -13.43
CA TYR A 144 -8.54 9.33 -12.60
C TYR A 144 -9.96 9.50 -12.06
N ALA A 145 -10.31 10.70 -11.57
CA ALA A 145 -11.67 10.98 -11.10
C ALA A 145 -12.69 10.96 -12.25
N GLN A 146 -12.33 11.49 -13.42
CA GLN A 146 -13.19 11.50 -14.61
C GLN A 146 -13.54 10.09 -15.08
N TYR A 147 -12.55 9.21 -15.16
CA TYR A 147 -12.76 7.82 -15.59
C TYR A 147 -13.47 6.98 -14.53
N LEU A 148 -13.29 7.26 -13.25
CA LEU A 148 -14.08 6.61 -12.20
C LEU A 148 -15.57 6.98 -12.24
N ALA A 149 -15.90 8.20 -12.70
CA ALA A 149 -17.26 8.70 -12.79
C ALA A 149 -17.86 8.55 -14.20
N ASN A 150 -17.13 7.98 -15.14
CA ASN A 150 -17.66 7.77 -16.48
C ASN A 150 -18.68 6.62 -16.43
N ASN A 151 -19.77 6.74 -17.18
CA ASN A 151 -20.78 5.68 -17.29
C ASN A 151 -20.55 4.83 -18.55
N GLN A 152 -19.28 4.67 -18.93
CA GLN A 152 -18.92 3.94 -20.14
C GLN A 152 -18.83 2.44 -19.84
N GLN A 153 -19.42 1.62 -20.71
CA GLN A 153 -19.35 0.16 -20.56
C GLN A 153 -17.94 -0.39 -20.88
N SER A 154 -17.19 0.33 -21.73
CA SER A 154 -15.83 -0.02 -22.13
C SER A 154 -15.00 1.25 -22.23
N ASP A 155 -13.97 1.33 -21.38
CA ASP A 155 -13.05 2.48 -21.35
C ASP A 155 -11.97 2.37 -22.44
N ASP A 156 -11.48 3.52 -22.91
CA ASP A 156 -10.24 3.58 -23.69
C ASP A 156 -9.00 3.50 -22.78
N LYS A 157 -9.10 3.99 -21.54
CA LYS A 157 -8.03 3.96 -20.53
C LYS A 157 -8.57 3.54 -19.18
N VAL A 158 -7.80 2.74 -18.47
CA VAL A 158 -8.16 2.25 -17.13
C VAL A 158 -7.06 2.62 -16.16
N PHE A 159 -7.45 3.30 -15.08
CA PHE A 159 -6.53 3.81 -14.06
C PHE A 159 -6.57 2.91 -12.81
N LEU A 160 -5.46 2.23 -12.55
CA LEU A 160 -5.30 1.38 -11.38
C LEU A 160 -4.33 2.05 -10.39
N GLN A 161 -4.84 2.34 -9.20
CA GLN A 161 -4.04 2.79 -8.07
C GLN A 161 -3.80 1.61 -7.13
N SER A 162 -2.59 1.51 -6.56
CA SER A 162 -2.32 0.53 -5.51
C SER A 162 -2.96 0.91 -4.17
N SER A 163 -3.16 -0.09 -3.29
CA SER A 163 -3.90 0.06 -2.02
C SER A 163 -3.46 1.25 -1.16
N PRO A 164 -4.39 2.07 -0.61
CA PRO A 164 -5.82 2.09 -0.90
C PRO A 164 -6.04 2.56 -2.33
N GLY A 165 -6.78 1.80 -3.13
CA GLY A 165 -6.73 1.95 -4.57
C GLY A 165 -7.99 1.48 -5.29
N SER A 166 -7.87 1.38 -6.61
CA SER A 166 -8.95 0.94 -7.51
C SER A 166 -8.69 -0.46 -8.04
N TYR A 167 -9.75 -1.04 -8.56
CA TYR A 167 -9.71 -2.21 -9.42
C TYR A 167 -10.45 -1.89 -10.71
N ALA A 168 -10.21 -2.72 -11.73
CA ALA A 168 -10.99 -2.71 -12.95
C ALA A 168 -11.57 -4.08 -13.23
N THR A 169 -12.77 -4.11 -13.81
CA THR A 169 -13.41 -5.34 -14.26
C THR A 169 -13.11 -5.58 -15.73
N ILE A 170 -12.90 -6.84 -16.10
CA ILE A 170 -12.60 -7.26 -17.46
C ILE A 170 -13.61 -8.33 -17.84
N ASN A 171 -14.30 -8.08 -18.96
CA ASN A 171 -15.16 -9.07 -19.60
C ASN A 171 -14.51 -9.47 -20.93
N ILE A 172 -14.40 -10.79 -21.16
CA ILE A 172 -13.83 -11.33 -22.40
C ILE A 172 -14.98 -11.84 -23.26
N PRO A 173 -15.40 -11.09 -24.30
CA PRO A 173 -16.53 -11.50 -25.12
C PRO A 173 -16.20 -12.73 -25.96
N GLY A 174 -17.21 -13.56 -26.22
CA GLY A 174 -17.13 -14.70 -27.14
C GLY A 174 -16.35 -15.91 -26.63
N LEU A 175 -15.89 -15.91 -25.39
CA LEU A 175 -15.15 -17.02 -24.80
C LEU A 175 -16.04 -18.26 -24.59
N ASP A 176 -17.30 -18.05 -24.18
CA ASP A 176 -18.31 -19.11 -24.01
C ASP A 176 -18.79 -19.72 -25.35
N THR A 177 -18.62 -18.98 -26.45
CA THR A 177 -19.02 -19.41 -27.79
C THR A 177 -17.85 -19.96 -28.60
N LEU A 178 -16.66 -20.06 -28.00
CA LEU A 178 -15.49 -20.62 -28.66
C LEU A 178 -15.75 -22.12 -28.90
N GLN A 179 -15.47 -22.59 -30.13
CA GLN A 179 -15.58 -24.01 -30.46
C GLN A 179 -14.69 -24.87 -29.56
N ASN A 180 -15.11 -26.11 -29.31
CA ASN A 180 -14.31 -27.06 -28.54
C ASN A 180 -12.90 -27.18 -29.13
N ALA A 181 -11.90 -26.91 -28.29
CA ALA A 181 -10.51 -26.87 -28.67
C ALA A 181 -9.62 -27.30 -27.50
N ILE A 182 -8.43 -27.80 -27.83
CA ILE A 182 -7.38 -28.04 -26.85
C ILE A 182 -6.60 -26.74 -26.71
N ILE A 183 -6.65 -26.14 -25.52
CA ILE A 183 -5.98 -24.89 -25.20
C ILE A 183 -4.58 -25.20 -24.68
N HIS A 184 -3.56 -24.88 -25.48
CA HIS A 184 -2.15 -25.07 -25.09
C HIS A 184 -1.64 -23.93 -24.21
N ARG A 185 -2.14 -22.72 -24.45
CA ARG A 185 -1.78 -21.53 -23.70
C ARG A 185 -2.83 -20.45 -23.82
N ALA A 186 -3.21 -19.81 -22.71
CA ALA A 186 -4.01 -18.59 -22.72
C ALA A 186 -3.38 -17.54 -21.81
N GLU A 187 -3.02 -16.38 -22.36
CA GLU A 187 -2.36 -15.29 -21.64
C GLU A 187 -3.20 -14.02 -21.69
N LEU A 188 -3.60 -13.50 -20.53
CA LEU A 188 -4.09 -12.13 -20.44
C LEU A 188 -2.87 -11.18 -20.37
N ILE A 189 -2.73 -10.34 -21.39
CA ILE A 189 -1.59 -9.44 -21.54
C ILE A 189 -2.04 -8.00 -21.29
N VAL A 190 -1.48 -7.39 -20.25
CA VAL A 190 -1.73 -6.02 -19.84
C VAL A 190 -0.55 -5.16 -20.25
N THR A 191 -0.81 -4.16 -21.10
CA THR A 191 0.22 -3.21 -21.52
C THR A 191 -0.01 -1.87 -20.80
N PRO A 192 0.93 -1.42 -19.94
CA PRO A 192 0.93 -0.07 -19.42
C PRO A 192 0.97 0.96 -20.55
N LEU A 193 0.28 2.08 -20.32
CA LEU A 193 0.43 3.29 -21.09
C LEU A 193 1.51 4.15 -20.44
N GLU A 194 2.45 4.60 -21.26
CA GLU A 194 3.47 5.54 -20.81
C GLU A 194 2.85 6.90 -20.54
N THR A 195 3.25 7.51 -19.41
CA THR A 195 2.87 8.87 -19.06
C THR A 195 4.11 9.66 -18.70
N ALA A 196 4.07 10.99 -18.85
CA ALA A 196 5.17 11.88 -18.44
C ALA A 196 5.55 11.74 -16.95
N GLN A 197 4.66 11.16 -16.14
CA GLN A 197 4.83 11.00 -14.71
C GLN A 197 5.45 9.63 -14.34
N ASN A 198 5.69 8.74 -15.30
CA ASN A 198 6.24 7.39 -15.04
C ASN A 198 7.68 7.44 -14.51
N ALA A 199 8.42 8.52 -14.79
CA ALA A 199 9.77 8.74 -14.24
C ALA A 199 9.79 8.93 -12.71
N TYR A 200 8.65 9.31 -12.12
CA TYR A 200 8.52 9.61 -10.69
C TYR A 200 7.56 8.64 -9.98
N PHE A 201 6.55 8.16 -10.70
CA PHE A 201 5.55 7.22 -10.20
C PHE A 201 5.64 5.92 -10.97
N PHE A 202 6.45 5.02 -10.44
CA PHE A 202 6.67 3.70 -11.02
C PHE A 202 5.37 2.89 -11.10
N HIS A 203 5.35 1.93 -12.03
CA HIS A 203 4.30 0.95 -12.06
C HIS A 203 4.38 0.02 -10.84
N PRO A 204 3.23 -0.50 -10.34
CA PRO A 204 3.24 -1.49 -9.28
C PRO A 204 4.07 -2.71 -9.69
N LYS A 205 4.95 -3.22 -8.82
CA LYS A 205 5.77 -4.40 -9.15
C LYS A 205 4.93 -5.62 -9.56
N ALA A 206 3.73 -5.73 -8.99
CA ALA A 206 2.79 -6.80 -9.24
C ALA A 206 1.35 -6.29 -9.39
N LEU A 207 0.61 -6.95 -10.27
CA LEU A 207 -0.84 -6.90 -10.38
C LEU A 207 -1.42 -8.24 -9.95
N PHE A 208 -2.64 -8.20 -9.44
CA PHE A 208 -3.43 -9.35 -9.02
C PHE A 208 -4.66 -9.47 -9.90
N LEU A 209 -4.91 -10.68 -10.40
CA LEU A 209 -6.08 -11.02 -11.19
C LEU A 209 -6.92 -12.04 -10.40
N ASP A 210 -8.19 -11.72 -10.19
CA ASP A 210 -9.19 -12.62 -9.62
C ASP A 210 -10.42 -12.70 -10.53
N ARG A 211 -11.32 -13.64 -10.20
CA ARG A 211 -12.62 -13.79 -10.82
C ARG A 211 -13.68 -13.31 -9.84
N ILE A 212 -14.69 -12.61 -10.29
CA ILE A 212 -15.79 -12.20 -9.43
C ILE A 212 -17.02 -13.04 -9.75
N ASN A 213 -17.70 -13.56 -8.73
CA ASN A 213 -18.97 -14.25 -8.92
C ASN A 213 -20.07 -13.33 -9.51
N ALA A 214 -21.16 -13.92 -9.98
CA ALA A 214 -22.26 -13.18 -10.61
C ALA A 214 -22.90 -12.12 -9.69
N ARG A 215 -22.90 -12.33 -8.37
CA ARG A 215 -23.41 -11.38 -7.37
C ARG A 215 -22.47 -10.20 -7.08
N ARG A 216 -21.23 -10.27 -7.57
CA ARG A 216 -20.17 -9.28 -7.35
C ARG A 216 -19.73 -9.10 -5.89
N ASP A 217 -19.95 -10.10 -5.05
CA ASP A 217 -19.64 -10.07 -3.62
C ASP A 217 -18.42 -10.93 -3.24
N THR A 218 -18.02 -11.87 -4.10
CA THR A 218 -16.98 -12.85 -3.80
C THR A 218 -15.90 -12.86 -4.88
N ALA A 219 -14.65 -12.67 -4.45
CA ALA A 219 -13.46 -12.83 -5.27
C ALA A 219 -12.99 -14.30 -5.22
N LEU A 220 -12.79 -14.91 -6.37
CA LEU A 220 -12.42 -16.31 -6.55
C LEU A 220 -11.02 -16.40 -7.16
N LEU A 221 -10.21 -17.33 -6.65
CA LEU A 221 -8.87 -17.60 -7.16
C LEU A 221 -8.89 -18.39 -8.46
N PHE A 222 -7.81 -18.29 -9.24
CA PHE A 222 -7.53 -19.19 -10.35
C PHE A 222 -6.79 -20.44 -9.82
N ASP A 223 -7.41 -21.22 -8.93
CA ASP A 223 -6.75 -22.31 -8.19
C ASP A 223 -5.93 -23.24 -9.08
N PHE A 224 -6.48 -23.60 -10.25
CA PHE A 224 -5.83 -24.49 -11.20
C PHE A 224 -4.65 -23.82 -11.91
N ASP A 225 -4.69 -22.54 -12.24
CA ASP A 225 -3.58 -21.86 -12.91
C ASP A 225 -2.50 -21.41 -11.92
N MET A 226 -2.92 -20.99 -10.73
CA MET A 226 -2.07 -20.40 -9.70
C MET A 226 -1.30 -21.39 -8.84
N ASN A 227 -1.68 -22.67 -8.80
CA ASN A 227 -1.04 -23.65 -7.91
C ASN A 227 -0.80 -23.08 -6.49
N THR A 228 -1.87 -22.60 -5.85
CA THR A 228 -1.78 -22.02 -4.51
C THR A 228 -1.35 -23.10 -3.52
N ARG A 229 -0.10 -23.00 -3.02
CA ARG A 229 0.39 -23.89 -1.97
C ARG A 229 -0.30 -23.53 -0.66
N ASP A 230 -1.12 -24.45 -0.18
CA ASP A 230 -1.70 -24.40 1.15
C ASP A 230 -0.65 -24.74 2.21
N ASN A 231 -0.12 -23.73 2.91
CA ASN A 231 0.74 -23.95 4.08
C ASN A 231 -0.03 -23.79 5.41
N PHE A 232 -1.32 -24.12 5.44
CA PHE A 232 -2.21 -24.14 6.62
C PHE A 232 -2.37 -22.80 7.38
N SER A 233 -1.70 -21.72 6.94
CA SER A 233 -1.74 -20.39 7.57
C SER A 233 -1.80 -19.22 6.57
N SER A 234 -1.29 -19.41 5.34
CA SER A 234 -1.39 -18.41 4.27
C SER A 234 -1.21 -19.07 2.90
N PHE A 235 -1.91 -18.58 1.86
CA PHE A 235 -1.55 -18.89 0.49
C PHE A 235 -0.46 -17.93 0.02
N SER A 236 0.58 -18.46 -0.61
CA SER A 236 1.51 -17.66 -1.41
C SER A 236 0.94 -17.48 -2.82
N TYR A 237 1.01 -16.26 -3.34
CA TYR A 237 0.69 -16.00 -4.73
C TYR A 237 1.85 -16.49 -5.62
N ASP A 238 1.60 -17.48 -6.49
CA ASP A 238 2.62 -18.05 -7.38
C ASP A 238 2.80 -17.18 -8.62
N TYR A 239 3.65 -16.16 -8.49
CA TYR A 239 4.02 -15.31 -9.61
C TYR A 239 4.74 -16.06 -10.73
N ALA A 240 5.43 -17.16 -10.43
CA ALA A 240 6.25 -17.87 -11.41
C ALA A 240 5.37 -18.60 -12.43
N ARG A 241 4.26 -19.17 -11.95
CA ARG A 241 3.31 -19.88 -12.81
C ARG A 241 2.19 -18.98 -13.33
N PHE A 242 1.54 -18.24 -12.44
CA PHE A 242 0.36 -17.45 -12.82
C PHE A 242 0.72 -16.10 -13.41
N GLY A 243 1.89 -15.55 -13.07
CA GLY A 243 2.34 -14.26 -13.56
C GLY A 243 1.82 -13.08 -12.73
N GLY A 244 1.61 -11.94 -13.39
CA GLY A 244 1.23 -10.68 -12.74
C GLY A 244 2.40 -9.83 -12.25
N LEU A 245 3.67 -10.25 -12.44
CA LEU A 245 4.83 -9.37 -12.27
C LEU A 245 5.05 -8.50 -13.51
N LEU A 246 5.57 -7.30 -13.30
CA LEU A 246 6.05 -6.46 -14.42
C LEU A 246 7.26 -7.13 -15.06
N LEU A 247 7.14 -7.47 -16.34
CA LEU A 247 8.18 -8.11 -17.13
C LEU A 247 9.14 -7.07 -17.74
N ARG A 248 10.29 -7.55 -18.22
CA ARG A 248 11.31 -6.72 -18.89
C ARG A 248 10.83 -6.05 -20.18
N ASP A 249 9.80 -6.60 -20.81
CA ASP A 249 9.14 -6.03 -22.00
C ASP A 249 8.07 -4.98 -21.64
N SER A 250 8.07 -4.51 -20.38
CA SER A 250 7.10 -3.56 -19.83
C SER A 250 5.65 -4.03 -19.90
N THR A 251 5.38 -5.34 -19.77
CA THR A 251 4.01 -5.87 -19.70
C THR A 251 3.77 -6.68 -18.44
N TYR A 252 2.49 -6.87 -18.08
CA TYR A 252 2.08 -7.91 -17.15
C TYR A 252 1.38 -9.02 -17.95
N LYS A 253 1.70 -10.26 -17.63
CA LYS A 253 1.07 -11.43 -18.25
C LYS A 253 0.49 -12.30 -17.15
N PHE A 254 -0.73 -12.79 -17.36
CA PHE A 254 -1.35 -13.79 -16.52
C PHE A 254 -1.61 -15.06 -17.33
N ASP A 255 -1.14 -16.20 -16.83
CA ASP A 255 -1.49 -17.50 -17.41
C ASP A 255 -2.88 -17.92 -16.88
N ILE A 256 -3.86 -17.96 -17.77
CA ILE A 256 -5.23 -18.38 -17.49
C ILE A 256 -5.63 -19.57 -18.37
N THR A 257 -4.64 -20.39 -18.77
CA THR A 257 -4.81 -21.51 -19.69
C THR A 257 -5.88 -22.49 -19.23
N ARG A 258 -5.85 -22.91 -17.97
CA ARG A 258 -6.82 -23.88 -17.44
C ARG A 258 -8.19 -23.24 -17.27
N TYR A 259 -8.25 -21.97 -16.89
CA TYR A 259 -9.52 -21.24 -16.87
C TYR A 259 -10.19 -21.22 -18.26
N VAL A 260 -9.46 -20.85 -19.31
CA VAL A 260 -10.00 -20.84 -20.68
C VAL A 260 -10.36 -22.25 -21.15
N GLN A 261 -9.53 -23.26 -20.86
CA GLN A 261 -9.82 -24.65 -21.20
C GLN A 261 -11.14 -25.14 -20.59
N ARG A 262 -11.41 -24.79 -19.32
CA ARG A 262 -12.64 -25.21 -18.63
C ARG A 262 -13.88 -24.51 -19.20
N ILE A 263 -13.77 -23.28 -19.66
CA ILE A 263 -14.88 -22.60 -20.34
C ILE A 263 -15.20 -23.30 -21.66
N VAL A 264 -14.18 -23.54 -22.48
CA VAL A 264 -14.32 -24.18 -23.80
C VAL A 264 -14.85 -25.62 -23.70
N THR A 265 -14.63 -26.30 -22.57
CA THR A 265 -15.15 -27.66 -22.31
C THR A 265 -16.46 -27.68 -21.52
N ASN A 266 -17.10 -26.52 -21.32
CA ASN A 266 -18.35 -26.35 -20.56
C ASN A 266 -18.27 -26.78 -19.07
N ASP A 267 -17.08 -26.78 -18.48
CA ASP A 267 -16.84 -27.09 -17.05
C ASP A 267 -16.68 -25.82 -16.17
N SER A 268 -16.75 -24.63 -16.78
CA SER A 268 -16.74 -23.35 -16.06
C SER A 268 -17.48 -22.28 -16.86
N ALA A 269 -18.10 -21.32 -16.16
CA ALA A 269 -18.60 -20.10 -16.78
C ALA A 269 -17.47 -19.11 -17.09
N ASN A 270 -17.70 -18.20 -18.04
CA ASN A 270 -16.90 -17.00 -18.24
C ASN A 270 -17.26 -15.93 -17.19
N PHE A 271 -16.54 -15.95 -16.09
CA PHE A 271 -16.64 -14.96 -15.02
C PHE A 271 -16.13 -13.60 -15.49
N THR A 272 -16.72 -12.54 -14.95
CA THR A 272 -16.09 -11.23 -14.94
C THR A 272 -14.79 -11.33 -14.14
N LEU A 273 -13.69 -10.93 -14.77
CA LEU A 273 -12.39 -10.88 -14.10
C LEU A 273 -12.23 -9.52 -13.43
N ARG A 274 -11.37 -9.44 -12.42
CA ARG A 274 -10.97 -8.18 -11.83
C ARG A 274 -9.47 -8.11 -11.64
N ILE A 275 -8.91 -7.01 -12.09
CA ILE A 275 -7.49 -6.68 -11.99
C ILE A 275 -7.29 -5.53 -11.00
N GLN A 276 -6.28 -5.66 -10.16
CA GLN A 276 -5.96 -4.71 -9.10
C GLN A 276 -4.48 -4.75 -8.70
N ALA A 277 -4.02 -3.74 -7.97
CA ALA A 277 -2.66 -3.68 -7.40
C ALA A 277 -2.68 -3.62 -5.86
N PRO A 278 -3.25 -4.62 -5.16
CA PRO A 278 -3.43 -4.53 -3.73
C PRO A 278 -2.12 -4.69 -2.96
N LEU A 279 -2.05 -4.17 -1.73
CA LEU A 279 -1.00 -4.59 -0.78
C LEU A 279 -1.26 -6.03 -0.32
N ARG A 280 -2.48 -6.23 0.19
CA ARG A 280 -3.03 -7.52 0.63
C ARG A 280 -4.45 -7.62 0.08
N THR A 281 -4.87 -8.82 -0.28
CA THR A 281 -6.24 -9.09 -0.73
C THR A 281 -6.75 -10.40 -0.14
N TYR A 282 -8.06 -10.55 -0.05
CA TYR A 282 -8.70 -11.79 0.33
C TYR A 282 -9.43 -12.37 -0.87
N ALA A 283 -9.19 -13.64 -1.14
CA ALA A 283 -9.88 -14.35 -2.20
C ALA A 283 -10.22 -15.78 -1.74
N TYR A 284 -11.33 -16.28 -2.25
CA TYR A 284 -11.84 -17.62 -1.97
C TYR A 284 -11.23 -18.63 -2.94
N SER A 285 -10.64 -19.69 -2.39
CA SER A 285 -10.23 -20.86 -3.16
C SER A 285 -11.40 -21.82 -3.27
N THR A 286 -11.80 -22.13 -4.49
CA THR A 286 -12.81 -23.16 -4.76
C THR A 286 -12.27 -24.57 -4.53
N LEU A 287 -10.97 -24.77 -4.77
CA LEU A 287 -10.29 -26.05 -4.55
C LEU A 287 -10.20 -26.40 -3.06
N TYR A 288 -9.79 -25.45 -2.23
CA TYR A 288 -9.61 -25.65 -0.78
C TYR A 288 -10.81 -25.20 0.07
N ARG A 289 -11.87 -24.68 -0.57
CA ARG A 289 -13.13 -24.24 0.05
C ARG A 289 -12.96 -23.25 1.21
N ARG A 290 -12.09 -22.25 1.05
CA ARG A 290 -11.83 -21.25 2.09
C ARG A 290 -11.37 -19.92 1.53
N VAL A 291 -11.58 -18.86 2.32
CA VAL A 291 -11.00 -17.53 2.07
C VAL A 291 -9.58 -17.51 2.62
N SER A 292 -8.68 -16.83 1.93
CA SER A 292 -7.30 -16.66 2.40
C SER A 292 -6.74 -15.32 1.99
N GLN A 293 -5.83 -14.82 2.81
CA GLN A 293 -5.11 -13.58 2.55
C GLN A 293 -3.92 -13.85 1.62
N LEU A 294 -3.76 -12.99 0.63
CA LEU A 294 -2.65 -13.01 -0.31
C LEU A 294 -1.82 -11.73 -0.17
N ALA A 295 -0.50 -11.89 -0.11
CA ALA A 295 0.47 -10.81 -0.16
C ALA A 295 0.89 -10.52 -1.60
N ILE A 296 0.48 -9.37 -2.13
CA ILE A 296 0.70 -9.00 -3.53
C ILE A 296 1.83 -7.97 -3.68
N SER A 297 1.92 -7.01 -2.74
CA SER A 297 2.99 -6.00 -2.70
C SER A 297 3.58 -5.89 -1.30
N ASP A 298 4.79 -5.36 -1.19
CA ASP A 298 5.53 -5.07 0.03
C ASP A 298 5.25 -3.64 0.56
N GLN A 299 4.80 -2.72 -0.30
CA GLN A 299 4.70 -1.29 0.01
C GLN A 299 3.29 -0.75 -0.24
N VAL A 300 2.69 -0.13 0.79
CA VAL A 300 1.36 0.48 0.70
C VAL A 300 1.39 1.70 -0.21
N ALA A 301 0.39 1.88 -1.07
CA ALA A 301 0.27 2.98 -2.03
C ALA A 301 1.46 3.12 -3.00
N TYR A 302 2.29 2.07 -3.13
CA TYR A 302 3.40 2.06 -4.05
C TYR A 302 2.94 1.91 -5.50
N GLY A 303 3.26 2.90 -6.30
CA GLY A 303 3.03 2.90 -7.72
C GLY A 303 1.57 3.05 -8.16
N ARG A 304 1.43 3.25 -9.46
CA ARG A 304 0.15 3.35 -10.17
C ARG A 304 0.35 3.01 -11.63
N ILE A 305 -0.73 2.66 -12.30
CA ILE A 305 -0.66 2.30 -13.71
C ILE A 305 -1.91 2.78 -14.44
N VAL A 306 -1.69 3.25 -15.66
CA VAL A 306 -2.74 3.45 -16.65
C VAL A 306 -2.57 2.34 -17.67
N ILE A 307 -3.63 1.61 -17.98
CA ILE A 307 -3.62 0.56 -19.00
C ILE A 307 -4.58 0.94 -20.11
N ALA A 308 -4.32 0.47 -21.32
CA ALA A 308 -5.25 0.64 -22.44
C ALA A 308 -6.46 -0.29 -22.25
N GLY A 309 -7.65 0.30 -22.22
CA GLY A 309 -8.91 -0.44 -22.19
C GLY A 309 -9.31 -0.96 -23.58
N GLY A 310 -10.51 -1.53 -23.68
CA GLY A 310 -11.02 -2.17 -24.89
C GLY A 310 -11.20 -1.19 -26.06
N ASN A 311 -11.50 0.08 -25.76
CA ASN A 311 -11.75 1.12 -26.77
C ASN A 311 -10.52 1.96 -27.09
N PHE A 312 -9.32 1.60 -26.62
CA PHE A 312 -8.12 2.39 -26.87
C PHE A 312 -7.81 2.51 -28.37
N ILE A 313 -7.43 3.70 -28.84
CA ILE A 313 -7.25 3.99 -30.27
C ILE A 313 -6.26 3.03 -30.95
N ASN A 314 -5.17 2.64 -30.27
CA ASN A 314 -4.17 1.72 -30.81
C ASN A 314 -4.49 0.27 -30.40
N PRO A 315 -4.93 -0.61 -31.32
CA PRO A 315 -5.32 -1.97 -30.99
C PRO A 315 -4.17 -2.82 -30.43
N ALA A 316 -2.92 -2.53 -30.81
CA ALA A 316 -1.76 -3.28 -30.36
C ALA A 316 -1.44 -3.06 -28.87
N LYS A 317 -1.94 -1.98 -28.27
CA LYS A 317 -1.76 -1.64 -26.85
C LYS A 317 -2.91 -2.10 -25.97
N ARG A 318 -4.09 -2.36 -26.55
CA ARG A 318 -5.29 -2.80 -25.81
C ARG A 318 -4.97 -4.02 -24.94
N LEU A 319 -5.63 -4.08 -23.78
CA LEU A 319 -5.74 -5.31 -23.01
C LEU A 319 -6.20 -6.44 -23.95
N ARG A 320 -5.46 -7.56 -23.97
CA ARG A 320 -5.73 -8.66 -24.90
C ARG A 320 -5.55 -10.02 -24.26
N LEU A 321 -6.41 -10.94 -24.65
CA LEU A 321 -6.24 -12.37 -24.41
C LEU A 321 -5.57 -12.99 -25.63
N ARG A 322 -4.41 -13.62 -25.45
CA ARG A 322 -3.75 -14.44 -26.47
C ARG A 322 -4.05 -15.90 -26.17
N VAL A 323 -4.68 -16.60 -27.11
CA VAL A 323 -4.96 -18.04 -26.98
C VAL A 323 -4.20 -18.81 -28.07
N VAL A 324 -3.48 -19.85 -27.68
CA VAL A 324 -2.85 -20.84 -28.55
C VAL A 324 -3.61 -22.14 -28.36
N TYR A 325 -4.20 -22.65 -29.43
CA TYR A 325 -5.08 -23.82 -29.36
C TYR A 325 -4.99 -24.68 -30.62
N SER A 326 -5.41 -25.93 -30.49
CA SER A 326 -5.67 -26.84 -31.61
C SER A 326 -7.16 -27.10 -31.70
N LYS A 327 -7.68 -27.09 -32.93
CA LYS A 327 -9.05 -27.52 -33.20
C LYS A 327 -9.15 -29.03 -32.98
N LEU A 328 -10.31 -29.48 -32.49
CA LEU A 328 -10.65 -30.89 -32.40
C LEU A 328 -11.11 -31.42 -33.75
#